data_AF-A0A962GN58-F1
#
_entry.id   AF-A0A962GN58-F1
#
_cell.length_a   1.000
_cell.length_b   1.000
_cell.length_c   1.000
_cell.angle_alpha   90.00
_cell.angle_beta   90.00
_cell.angle_gamma   90.00
#
_symmetry.space_group_name_H-M   'P 1'
#
loop_
_entity.id
_entity.type
_entity.pdbx_description
1 polymer ?
#
loop_
_entity_poly.entity_id
_entity_poly.type
_entity_poly.pdbx_seq_one_letter_code
_entity_poly.pdbx_strand_id
1 'polypeptide(L)'
;MSTPSAGSGSAKSSKGQQDFDKLAQKYFDWLMRQYPGFATYMGIHEFDSKLTNYAPRALEMRREKVKEFHDAFKAIPARELNTDSRIERQLMVDTLWIQMAKEKNWAREERDPGFYLDDAVYSCYSITVRDCGDAEEAAQKMTERLLGIPKLLGQAKKLVTRPTRINCETAIMAGTGAINFFKDTVAKFAKRVKEASTRQSMRVATQVAEDAVTDYMKWIEEEMLPISNMDFAIGEELFNQILKREHQLDMDSEELLDLGRREYRRTIKELEDTARRVSSELSWEGLIDRLKLQHPTNSELVQYYADEM
;
A
#
# COMPACT_ATOMS: atom_id res chain seq x y z
N MET A 1 -8.23 -56.85 -9.08
CA MET A 1 -7.98 -55.81 -10.09
C MET A 1 -7.13 -54.75 -9.43
N SER A 2 -5.83 -54.77 -9.72
CA SER A 2 -4.84 -53.85 -9.19
C SER A 2 -4.96 -52.51 -9.92
N THR A 3 -5.09 -51.42 -9.18
CA THR A 3 -4.95 -50.06 -9.72
C THR A 3 -3.45 -49.77 -9.90
N PRO A 4 -3.02 -49.21 -11.05
CA PRO A 4 -1.62 -48.92 -11.28
C PRO A 4 -1.22 -47.66 -10.50
N SER A 5 -0.13 -47.80 -9.75
CA SER A 5 0.66 -46.69 -9.20
C SER A 5 1.23 -45.87 -10.36
N ALA A 6 0.74 -44.63 -10.50
CA ALA A 6 1.38 -43.65 -11.38
C ALA A 6 2.64 -43.14 -10.67
N GLY A 7 3.79 -43.66 -11.08
CA GLY A 7 5.08 -43.15 -10.65
C GLY A 7 5.23 -41.67 -11.03
N SER A 8 5.29 -40.81 -10.02
CA SER A 8 5.69 -39.41 -10.17
C SER A 8 7.20 -39.34 -10.41
N GLY A 9 7.60 -39.58 -11.66
CA GLY A 9 8.93 -39.19 -12.12
C GLY A 9 9.04 -37.67 -12.02
N SER A 10 9.81 -37.17 -11.06
CA SER A 10 10.24 -35.76 -11.00
C SER A 10 11.03 -35.46 -12.27
N ALA A 11 10.36 -34.90 -13.28
CA ALA A 11 11.02 -34.33 -14.44
C ALA A 11 11.92 -33.19 -13.91
N LYS A 12 13.22 -33.27 -14.17
CA LYS A 12 14.17 -32.22 -13.77
C LYS A 12 13.68 -30.88 -14.32
N SER A 13 13.44 -29.93 -13.42
CA SER A 13 13.08 -28.54 -13.75
C SER A 13 14.03 -27.97 -14.80
N SER A 14 13.49 -27.31 -15.82
CA SER A 14 14.29 -26.68 -16.89
C SER A 14 15.27 -25.66 -16.31
N LYS A 15 16.31 -25.31 -17.07
CA LYS A 15 17.22 -24.24 -16.64
C LYS A 15 16.47 -22.92 -16.43
N GLY A 16 15.63 -22.51 -17.38
CA GLY A 16 14.82 -21.29 -17.26
C GLY A 16 13.91 -21.27 -16.04
N GLN A 17 13.32 -22.41 -15.66
CA GLN A 17 12.49 -22.51 -14.45
C GLN A 17 13.33 -22.33 -13.18
N GLN A 18 14.48 -23.00 -13.07
CA GLN A 18 15.38 -22.82 -11.92
C GLN A 18 15.92 -21.38 -11.82
N ASP A 19 16.21 -20.75 -12.95
CA ASP A 19 16.67 -19.36 -13.00
C ASP A 19 15.55 -18.39 -12.59
N PHE A 20 14.30 -18.66 -12.99
CA PHE A 20 13.12 -17.91 -12.56
C PHE A 20 12.89 -18.01 -11.05
N ASP A 21 12.86 -19.22 -10.49
CA ASP A 21 12.60 -19.44 -9.05
C ASP A 21 13.64 -18.70 -8.20
N LYS A 22 14.92 -18.76 -8.60
CA LYS A 22 16.01 -18.03 -7.94
C LYS A 22 15.88 -16.52 -8.06
N LEU A 23 15.43 -16.03 -9.21
CA LEU A 23 15.26 -14.58 -9.43
C LEU A 23 14.07 -14.05 -8.63
N ALA A 24 12.96 -14.79 -8.59
CA ALA A 24 11.78 -14.48 -7.78
C ALA A 24 12.15 -14.39 -6.30
N GLN A 25 12.89 -15.37 -5.77
CA GLN A 25 13.37 -15.32 -4.38
C GLN A 25 14.27 -14.11 -4.12
N LYS A 26 15.23 -13.84 -5.02
CA LYS A 26 16.12 -12.66 -4.90
C LYS A 26 15.35 -11.34 -4.91
N TYR A 27 14.31 -11.24 -5.74
CA TYR A 27 13.45 -10.07 -5.78
C TYR A 27 12.67 -9.93 -4.47
N PHE A 28 12.08 -11.02 -3.97
CA PHE A 28 11.36 -11.05 -2.70
C PHE A 28 12.25 -10.58 -1.54
N ASP A 29 13.43 -11.19 -1.37
CA ASP A 29 14.37 -10.85 -0.30
C ASP A 29 14.81 -9.39 -0.37
N TRP A 30 15.06 -8.91 -1.60
CA TRP A 30 15.41 -7.51 -1.84
C TRP A 30 14.24 -6.58 -1.47
N LEU A 31 13.02 -6.90 -1.89
CA LEU A 31 11.82 -6.10 -1.62
C LEU A 31 11.58 -5.97 -0.12
N MET A 32 11.63 -7.07 0.63
CA MET A 32 11.47 -7.06 2.09
C MET A 32 12.52 -6.18 2.77
N ARG A 33 13.77 -6.24 2.30
CA ARG A 33 14.84 -5.39 2.83
C ARG A 33 14.67 -3.91 2.49
N GLN A 34 14.12 -3.60 1.30
CA GLN A 34 13.92 -2.21 0.86
C GLN A 34 12.75 -1.52 1.55
N TYR A 35 11.72 -2.29 1.94
CA TYR A 35 10.49 -1.77 2.54
C TYR A 35 10.20 -2.46 3.88
N PRO A 36 10.94 -2.11 4.96
CA PRO A 36 10.82 -2.78 6.26
C PRO A 36 9.41 -2.80 6.87
N GLY A 37 8.64 -1.72 6.71
CA GLY A 37 7.26 -1.67 7.20
C GLY A 37 6.36 -2.69 6.50
N PHE A 38 6.53 -2.84 5.17
CA PHE A 38 5.84 -3.87 4.39
C PHE A 38 6.32 -5.27 4.78
N ALA A 39 7.62 -5.47 5.02
CA ALA A 39 8.16 -6.75 5.47
C ALA A 39 7.53 -7.20 6.80
N THR A 40 7.46 -6.32 7.80
CA THR A 40 6.75 -6.60 9.06
C THR A 40 5.29 -6.95 8.80
N TYR A 41 4.60 -6.19 7.95
CA TYR A 41 3.21 -6.48 7.61
C TYR A 41 3.03 -7.83 6.90
N MET A 42 4.03 -8.31 6.17
CA MET A 42 4.04 -9.64 5.53
C MET A 42 4.48 -10.76 6.49
N GLY A 43 4.81 -10.46 7.75
CA GLY A 43 5.30 -11.44 8.73
C GLY A 43 6.80 -11.73 8.65
N ILE A 44 7.56 -10.90 7.94
CA ILE A 44 9.02 -10.99 7.85
C ILE A 44 9.64 -10.03 8.88
N HIS A 45 10.09 -10.59 10.00
CA HIS A 45 10.49 -9.83 11.19
C HIS A 45 11.97 -9.42 11.25
N GLU A 46 12.78 -9.73 10.21
CA GLU A 46 14.22 -9.39 10.15
C GLU A 46 14.49 -7.88 10.19
N PHE A 47 13.50 -7.07 9.77
CA PHE A 47 13.65 -5.62 9.60
C PHE A 47 12.72 -4.81 10.50
N ASP A 48 12.16 -5.41 11.55
CA ASP A 48 11.15 -4.78 12.41
C ASP A 48 11.59 -3.47 13.09
N SER A 49 12.90 -3.29 13.33
CA SER A 49 13.45 -2.07 13.92
C SER A 49 13.83 -1.00 12.90
N LYS A 50 13.61 -1.24 11.60
CA LYS A 50 14.05 -0.36 10.51
C LYS A 50 12.88 0.39 9.88
N LEU A 51 13.20 1.54 9.31
CA LEU A 51 12.37 2.30 8.38
C LEU A 51 13.01 2.28 6.98
N THR A 52 12.20 2.57 5.97
CA THR A 52 12.69 2.77 4.59
C THR A 52 13.71 3.91 4.56
N ASN A 53 14.80 3.69 3.82
CA ASN A 53 15.82 4.73 3.61
C ASN A 53 15.50 5.51 2.33
N TYR A 54 15.24 6.81 2.47
CA TYR A 54 14.98 7.76 1.38
C TYR A 54 16.17 8.68 1.10
N ALA A 55 17.38 8.35 1.55
CA ALA A 55 18.56 9.09 1.11
C ALA A 55 18.64 9.07 -0.45
N PRO A 56 19.00 10.17 -1.13
CA PRO A 56 19.03 10.23 -2.59
C PRO A 56 19.80 9.07 -3.24
N ARG A 57 20.97 8.72 -2.68
CA ARG A 57 21.76 7.57 -3.16
C ARG A 57 21.05 6.22 -2.98
N ALA A 58 20.28 6.05 -1.90
CA ALA A 58 19.50 4.83 -1.69
C ALA A 58 18.36 4.71 -2.71
N LEU A 59 17.72 5.82 -3.07
CA LEU A 59 16.73 5.85 -4.14
C LEU A 59 17.34 5.52 -5.49
N GLU A 60 18.44 6.15 -5.86
CA GLU A 60 19.17 5.86 -7.09
C GLU A 60 19.51 4.36 -7.22
N MET A 61 20.12 3.77 -6.17
CA MET A 61 20.42 2.34 -6.15
C MET A 61 19.16 1.46 -6.24
N ARG A 62 18.04 1.90 -5.65
CA ARG A 62 16.77 1.17 -5.76
C ARG A 62 16.26 1.18 -7.19
N ARG A 63 16.32 2.33 -7.86
CA ARG A 63 15.90 2.52 -9.26
C ARG A 63 16.72 1.68 -10.23
N GLU A 64 18.04 1.70 -10.07
CA GLU A 64 18.97 0.82 -10.80
C GLU A 64 18.57 -0.65 -10.61
N LYS A 65 18.29 -1.04 -9.36
CA LYS A 65 17.98 -2.43 -9.03
C LYS A 65 16.62 -2.89 -9.57
N VAL A 66 15.61 -2.02 -9.58
CA VAL A 66 14.31 -2.29 -10.22
C VAL A 66 14.51 -2.56 -11.71
N LYS A 67 15.32 -1.74 -12.40
CA LYS A 67 15.64 -1.94 -13.81
C LYS A 67 16.37 -3.26 -14.04
N GLU A 68 17.35 -3.61 -13.19
CA GLU A 68 18.04 -4.90 -13.27
C GLU A 68 17.07 -6.09 -13.14
N PHE A 69 16.15 -6.05 -12.17
CA PHE A 69 15.15 -7.10 -12.01
C PHE A 69 14.22 -7.20 -13.22
N HIS A 70 13.74 -6.07 -13.73
CA HIS A 70 12.90 -6.03 -14.93
C HIS A 70 13.60 -6.72 -16.10
N ASP A 71 14.84 -6.33 -16.39
CA ASP A 71 15.61 -6.87 -17.51
C ASP A 71 15.91 -8.37 -17.31
N ALA A 72 16.18 -8.79 -16.08
CA ALA A 72 16.42 -10.19 -15.74
C ALA A 72 15.16 -11.06 -15.92
N PHE A 73 13.99 -10.63 -15.43
CA PHE A 73 12.73 -11.37 -15.63
C PHE A 73 12.37 -11.45 -17.12
N LYS A 74 12.55 -10.35 -17.85
CA LYS A 74 12.28 -10.29 -19.30
C LYS A 74 13.19 -11.24 -20.10
N ALA A 75 14.44 -11.41 -19.68
CA ALA A 75 15.42 -12.26 -20.37
C ALA A 75 15.11 -13.76 -20.28
N ILE A 76 14.36 -14.21 -19.26
CA ILE A 76 14.00 -15.63 -19.11
C ILE A 76 13.02 -16.03 -20.23
N PRO A 77 13.30 -17.07 -21.05
CA PRO A 77 12.40 -17.46 -22.14
C PRO A 77 11.10 -18.10 -21.60
N ALA A 78 9.94 -17.54 -21.95
CA ALA A 78 8.64 -18.05 -21.48
C ALA A 78 8.40 -19.52 -21.84
N ARG A 79 8.94 -20.00 -22.96
CA ARG A 79 8.84 -21.42 -23.38
C ARG A 79 9.54 -22.41 -22.44
N GLU A 80 10.45 -21.92 -21.59
CA GLU A 80 11.16 -22.76 -20.61
C GLU A 80 10.43 -22.82 -19.26
N LEU A 81 9.32 -22.08 -19.10
CA LEU A 81 8.57 -21.99 -17.85
C LEU A 81 7.29 -22.82 -17.89
N ASN A 82 6.88 -23.31 -16.72
CA ASN A 82 5.55 -23.88 -16.53
C ASN A 82 4.45 -22.79 -16.68
N THR A 83 3.17 -23.17 -16.69
CA THR A 83 2.07 -22.23 -16.92
C THR A 83 2.02 -21.10 -15.90
N ASP A 84 2.17 -21.41 -14.62
CA ASP A 84 2.04 -20.43 -13.54
C ASP A 84 3.23 -19.45 -13.59
N SER A 85 4.45 -19.96 -13.73
CA SER A 85 5.64 -19.12 -13.85
C SER A 85 5.67 -18.28 -15.13
N ARG A 86 5.00 -18.70 -16.22
CA ARG A 86 4.80 -17.83 -17.40
C ARG A 86 3.95 -16.62 -17.05
N ILE A 87 2.88 -16.81 -16.28
CA ILE A 87 2.00 -15.73 -15.82
C ILE A 87 2.76 -14.83 -14.85
N GLU A 88 3.40 -15.40 -13.83
CA GLU A 88 4.18 -14.65 -12.83
C GLU A 88 5.31 -13.84 -13.48
N ARG A 89 6.04 -14.44 -14.43
CA ARG A 89 7.04 -13.71 -15.22
C ARG A 89 6.44 -12.50 -15.92
N GLN A 90 5.29 -12.67 -16.58
CA GLN A 90 4.64 -11.56 -17.29
C GLN A 90 4.20 -10.47 -16.30
N LEU A 91 3.59 -10.84 -15.18
CA LEU A 91 3.21 -9.93 -14.11
C LEU A 91 4.41 -9.16 -13.56
N MET A 92 5.54 -9.82 -13.32
CA MET A 92 6.76 -9.17 -12.82
C MET A 92 7.35 -8.19 -13.83
N VAL A 93 7.38 -8.55 -15.12
CA VAL A 93 7.82 -7.64 -16.19
C VAL A 93 6.93 -6.40 -16.24
N ASP A 94 5.61 -6.57 -16.23
CA ASP A 94 4.65 -5.47 -16.30
C ASP A 94 4.68 -4.59 -15.05
N THR A 95 4.74 -5.20 -13.86
CA THR A 95 4.81 -4.48 -12.58
C THR A 95 6.05 -3.58 -12.49
N LEU A 96 7.24 -4.14 -12.79
CA LEU A 96 8.48 -3.38 -12.71
C LEU A 96 8.57 -2.32 -13.82
N TRP A 97 8.02 -2.61 -15.00
CA TRP A 97 7.91 -1.62 -16.05
C TRP A 97 7.03 -0.44 -15.62
N ILE A 98 5.86 -0.71 -15.04
CA ILE A 98 4.94 0.32 -14.55
C ILE A 98 5.57 1.13 -13.42
N GLN A 99 6.31 0.49 -12.52
CA GLN A 99 7.07 1.19 -11.49
C GLN A 99 8.03 2.22 -12.09
N MET A 100 8.85 1.83 -13.07
CA MET A 100 9.77 2.75 -13.76
C MET A 100 9.02 3.84 -14.55
N ALA A 101 7.89 3.51 -15.18
CA ALA A 101 7.09 4.46 -15.94
C ALA A 101 6.43 5.51 -15.03
N LYS A 102 5.88 5.09 -13.88
CA LYS A 102 5.35 5.98 -12.85
C LYS A 102 6.45 6.90 -12.33
N GLU A 103 7.61 6.37 -11.97
CA GLU A 103 8.73 7.18 -11.49
C GLU A 103 9.19 8.23 -12.51
N LYS A 104 9.31 7.86 -13.78
CA LYS A 104 9.75 8.78 -14.84
C LYS A 104 8.74 9.89 -15.12
N ASN A 105 7.47 9.54 -15.27
CA ASN A 105 6.45 10.47 -15.76
C ASN A 105 5.70 11.16 -14.61
N TRP A 106 5.65 10.52 -13.44
CA TRP A 106 4.92 10.93 -12.26
C TRP A 106 5.73 10.61 -10.99
N ALA A 107 6.91 11.22 -10.85
CA ALA A 107 7.81 11.01 -9.71
C ALA A 107 7.12 11.34 -8.37
N ARG A 108 6.53 10.32 -7.74
CA ARG A 108 5.71 10.46 -6.53
C ARG A 108 6.54 11.06 -5.40
N GLU A 109 7.81 10.68 -5.29
CA GLU A 109 8.77 11.16 -4.29
C GLU A 109 8.98 12.68 -4.32
N GLU A 110 8.81 13.32 -5.48
CA GLU A 110 8.95 14.76 -5.66
C GLU A 110 7.63 15.53 -5.51
N ARG A 111 6.52 14.81 -5.70
CA ARG A 111 5.17 15.38 -5.89
C ARG A 111 4.22 15.17 -4.69
N ASP A 112 4.49 14.17 -3.85
CA ASP A 112 3.59 13.72 -2.78
C ASP A 112 4.34 13.70 -1.44
N PRO A 113 4.25 14.77 -0.63
CA PRO A 113 4.82 14.75 0.72
C PRO A 113 4.11 13.76 1.67
N GLY A 114 2.87 13.38 1.38
CA GLY A 114 2.09 12.42 2.17
C GLY A 114 2.65 11.01 2.10
N PHE A 115 3.26 10.63 0.98
CA PHE A 115 3.91 9.33 0.78
C PHE A 115 4.88 8.94 1.90
N TYR A 116 5.65 9.89 2.41
CA TYR A 116 6.64 9.66 3.47
C TYR A 116 6.00 9.53 4.86
N LEU A 117 4.93 10.29 5.10
CA LEU A 117 4.13 10.18 6.33
C LEU A 117 3.44 8.82 6.39
N ASP A 118 2.84 8.38 5.27
CA ASP A 118 2.18 7.09 5.16
C ASP A 118 3.15 5.95 5.49
N ASP A 119 4.35 5.93 4.91
CA ASP A 119 5.35 4.89 5.19
C ASP A 119 5.82 4.90 6.65
N ALA A 120 6.04 6.10 7.23
CA ALA A 120 6.44 6.25 8.62
C ALA A 120 5.37 5.70 9.58
N VAL A 121 4.11 6.09 9.37
CA VAL A 121 2.98 5.65 10.20
C VAL A 121 2.67 4.18 9.99
N TYR A 122 2.63 3.71 8.73
CA TYR A 122 2.37 2.32 8.39
C TYR A 122 3.42 1.38 8.98
N SER A 123 4.69 1.77 8.94
CA SER A 123 5.78 1.04 9.58
C SER A 123 5.54 0.88 11.08
N CYS A 124 5.10 1.91 11.79
CA CYS A 124 4.73 1.78 13.21
C CYS A 124 3.45 0.95 13.40
N TYR A 125 2.41 1.21 12.61
CA TYR A 125 1.13 0.50 12.67
C TYR A 125 1.30 -1.01 12.50
N SER A 126 2.14 -1.45 11.57
CA SER A 126 2.40 -2.88 11.29
C SER A 126 2.83 -3.65 12.54
N ILE A 127 3.55 -3.02 13.49
CA ILE A 127 3.94 -3.64 14.77
C ILE A 127 2.73 -3.89 15.68
N THR A 128 1.71 -3.03 15.60
CA THR A 128 0.53 -3.13 16.48
C THR A 128 -0.43 -4.24 16.06
N VAL A 129 -0.38 -4.65 14.80
CA VAL A 129 -1.33 -5.62 14.19
C VAL A 129 -0.68 -6.93 13.76
N ARG A 130 0.65 -7.06 13.89
CA ARG A 130 1.40 -8.30 13.58
C ARG A 130 2.10 -8.83 14.82
N ASP A 131 2.44 -10.12 14.78
CA ASP A 131 3.11 -10.83 15.88
C ASP A 131 4.61 -10.52 15.89
N CYS A 132 4.96 -9.33 16.41
CA CYS A 132 6.34 -8.84 16.42
C CYS A 132 7.11 -9.28 17.67
N GLY A 133 6.82 -10.45 18.22
CA GLY A 133 7.33 -10.92 19.50
C GLY A 133 6.43 -10.53 20.67
N ASP A 134 6.93 -10.68 21.89
CA ASP A 134 6.19 -10.25 23.08
C ASP A 134 6.02 -8.72 23.15
N ALA A 135 5.25 -8.23 24.13
CA ALA A 135 4.92 -6.81 24.21
C ALA A 135 6.17 -5.94 24.41
N GLU A 136 7.17 -6.44 25.13
CA GLU A 136 8.43 -5.77 25.41
C GLU A 136 9.32 -5.71 24.16
N GLU A 137 9.49 -6.81 23.44
CA GLU A 137 10.24 -6.87 22.17
C GLU A 137 9.61 -5.97 21.10
N ALA A 138 8.30 -6.06 20.93
CA ALA A 138 7.56 -5.22 19.98
C ALA A 138 7.63 -3.74 20.36
N ALA A 139 7.64 -3.40 21.65
CA ALA A 139 7.83 -2.04 22.13
C ALA A 139 9.22 -1.47 21.80
N GLN A 140 10.27 -2.28 21.91
CA GLN A 140 11.63 -1.87 21.51
C GLN A 140 11.70 -1.58 20.01
N LYS A 141 11.17 -2.48 19.17
CA LYS A 141 11.08 -2.30 17.71
C LYS A 141 10.29 -1.04 17.34
N MET A 142 9.16 -0.81 18.00
CA MET A 142 8.35 0.41 17.83
C MET A 142 9.14 1.66 18.22
N THR A 143 9.86 1.62 19.34
CA THR A 143 10.68 2.73 19.82
C THR A 143 11.74 3.12 18.79
N GLU A 144 12.45 2.14 18.22
CA GLU A 144 13.44 2.37 17.15
C GLU A 144 12.82 3.02 15.91
N ARG A 145 11.64 2.54 15.47
CA ARG A 145 10.92 3.16 14.34
C ARG A 145 10.50 4.59 14.64
N LEU A 146 9.91 4.85 15.80
CA LEU A 146 9.50 6.20 16.22
C LEU A 146 10.69 7.17 16.26
N LEU A 147 11.83 6.75 16.82
CA LEU A 147 13.07 7.55 16.83
C LEU A 147 13.66 7.77 15.43
N GLY A 148 13.34 6.90 14.47
CA GLY A 148 13.76 7.03 13.07
C GLY A 148 12.94 8.03 12.24
N ILE A 149 11.73 8.39 12.68
CA ILE A 149 10.81 9.27 11.92
C ILE A 149 11.42 10.65 11.60
N PRO A 150 12.09 11.36 12.53
CA PRO A 150 12.72 12.65 12.21
C PRO A 150 13.71 12.55 11.06
N LYS A 151 14.50 11.48 11.01
CA LYS A 151 15.47 11.25 9.93
C LYS A 151 14.76 10.98 8.60
N LEU A 152 13.72 10.15 8.60
CA LEU A 152 12.93 9.84 7.40
C LEU A 152 12.31 11.12 6.83
N LEU A 153 11.63 11.92 7.65
CA LEU A 153 11.00 13.16 7.21
C LEU A 153 12.04 14.23 6.80
N GLY A 154 13.20 14.25 7.45
CA GLY A 154 14.34 15.07 7.02
C GLY A 154 14.92 14.68 5.66
N GLN A 155 14.83 13.41 5.25
CA GLN A 155 15.13 12.98 3.89
C GLN A 155 14.03 13.40 2.91
N ALA A 156 12.76 13.27 3.31
CA ALA A 156 11.61 13.69 2.51
C ALA A 156 11.66 15.17 2.12
N LYS A 157 12.02 16.07 3.06
CA LYS A 157 12.18 17.51 2.80
C LYS A 157 13.21 17.83 1.69
N LYS A 158 14.13 16.91 1.38
CA LYS A 158 15.13 17.08 0.31
C LYS A 158 14.66 16.56 -1.05
N LEU A 159 13.61 15.74 -1.08
CA LEU A 159 13.13 15.05 -2.27
C LEU A 159 11.90 15.73 -2.86
N VAL A 160 10.99 16.19 -2.01
CA VAL A 160 9.79 16.91 -2.42
C VAL A 160 10.19 18.29 -2.92
N THR A 161 9.99 18.53 -4.22
CA THR A 161 10.47 19.74 -4.92
C THR A 161 9.42 20.37 -5.82
N ARG A 162 8.42 19.61 -6.25
CA ARG A 162 7.34 20.07 -7.13
C ARG A 162 5.99 19.44 -6.74
N PRO A 163 5.54 19.65 -5.49
CA PRO A 163 4.33 19.03 -4.99
C PRO A 163 3.09 19.51 -5.73
N THR A 164 2.05 18.68 -5.70
CA THR A 164 0.71 19.10 -6.13
C THR A 164 -0.05 19.63 -4.92
N ARG A 165 -0.95 20.60 -5.15
CA ARG A 165 -1.74 21.23 -4.08
C ARG A 165 -2.55 20.20 -3.31
N ILE A 166 -3.22 19.30 -4.03
CA ILE A 166 -4.03 18.24 -3.42
C ILE A 166 -3.17 17.33 -2.53
N ASN A 167 -1.96 16.96 -2.97
CA ASN A 167 -1.09 16.11 -2.15
C ASN A 167 -0.57 16.85 -0.91
N CYS A 168 -0.31 18.16 -0.98
CA CYS A 168 0.04 18.96 0.20
C CYS A 168 -1.12 19.00 1.21
N GLU A 169 -2.34 19.31 0.75
CA GLU A 169 -3.53 19.40 1.59
C GLU A 169 -3.84 18.04 2.25
N THR A 170 -3.79 16.95 1.48
CA THR A 170 -4.01 15.60 2.03
C THR A 170 -2.87 15.17 2.96
N ALA A 171 -1.62 15.58 2.70
CA ALA A 171 -0.49 15.27 3.58
C ALA A 171 -0.61 15.96 4.95
N ILE A 172 -1.11 17.20 5.00
CA ILE A 172 -1.40 17.89 6.27
C ILE A 172 -2.51 17.17 7.05
N MET A 173 -3.57 16.73 6.36
CA MET A 173 -4.61 15.90 6.97
C MET A 173 -4.06 14.57 7.49
N ALA A 174 -3.21 13.89 6.70
CA ALA A 174 -2.56 12.64 7.09
C ALA A 174 -1.62 12.84 8.30
N GLY A 175 -0.89 13.95 8.37
CA GLY A 175 -0.05 14.30 9.51
C GLY A 175 -0.85 14.49 10.81
N THR A 176 -2.05 15.07 10.72
CA THR A 176 -2.99 15.15 11.85
C THR A 176 -3.43 13.75 12.30
N GLY A 177 -3.74 12.87 11.33
CA GLY A 177 -4.04 11.46 11.59
C GLY A 177 -2.87 10.71 12.25
N ALA A 178 -1.64 10.99 11.83
CA ALA A 178 -0.42 10.40 12.40
C ALA A 178 -0.25 10.78 13.88
N ILE A 179 -0.45 12.05 14.24
CA ILE A 179 -0.40 12.51 15.63
C ILE A 179 -1.47 11.79 16.47
N ASN A 180 -2.70 11.64 15.97
CA ASN A 180 -3.75 10.91 16.66
C ASN A 180 -3.38 9.43 16.83
N PHE A 181 -2.81 8.80 15.81
CA PHE A 181 -2.31 7.43 15.89
C PHE A 181 -1.27 7.26 17.01
N PHE A 182 -0.33 8.21 17.16
CA PHE A 182 0.66 8.21 18.23
C PHE A 182 0.04 8.38 19.61
N LYS A 183 -0.86 9.36 19.77
CA LYS A 183 -1.53 9.66 21.05
C LYS A 183 -2.47 8.56 21.52
N ASP A 184 -3.12 7.86 20.60
CA ASP A 184 -4.12 6.85 20.93
C ASP A 184 -3.60 5.44 20.78
N THR A 185 -3.17 5.05 19.58
CA THR A 185 -2.89 3.65 19.25
C THR A 185 -1.58 3.20 19.88
N VAL A 186 -0.51 3.99 19.74
CA VAL A 186 0.79 3.68 20.38
C VAL A 186 0.66 3.75 21.90
N ALA A 187 -0.06 4.73 22.44
CA ALA A 187 -0.31 4.83 23.88
C ALA A 187 -1.13 3.64 24.43
N LYS A 188 -2.15 3.17 23.70
CA LYS A 188 -2.90 1.94 24.05
C LYS A 188 -2.00 0.71 24.00
N PHE A 189 -1.17 0.58 22.97
CA PHE A 189 -0.19 -0.50 22.87
C PHE A 189 0.77 -0.51 24.07
N ALA A 190 1.30 0.66 24.46
CA ALA A 190 2.23 0.78 25.58
C ALA A 190 1.66 0.30 26.94
N LYS A 191 0.33 0.19 27.09
CA LYS A 191 -0.31 -0.39 28.30
C LYS A 191 -0.06 -1.90 28.43
N ARG A 192 0.31 -2.59 27.35
CA ARG A 192 0.65 -4.02 27.34
C ARG A 192 2.06 -4.30 27.88
N VAL A 193 2.93 -3.30 27.86
CA VAL A 193 4.34 -3.39 28.29
C VAL A 193 4.41 -3.30 29.81
N LYS A 194 5.03 -4.30 30.45
CA LYS A 194 5.14 -4.37 31.92
C LYS A 194 6.31 -3.56 32.47
N GLU A 195 7.40 -3.50 31.73
CA GLU A 195 8.62 -2.80 32.16
C GLU A 195 8.46 -1.28 32.11
N ALA A 196 8.76 -0.58 33.21
CA ALA A 196 8.58 0.86 33.31
C ALA A 196 9.57 1.65 32.44
N SER A 197 10.83 1.21 32.36
CA SER A 197 11.87 1.76 31.47
C SER A 197 11.43 1.70 30.01
N THR A 198 10.94 0.55 29.56
CA THR A 198 10.48 0.37 28.17
C THR A 198 9.28 1.27 27.86
N ARG A 199 8.30 1.41 28.77
CA ARG A 199 7.21 2.38 28.61
C ARG A 199 7.70 3.83 28.55
N GLN A 200 8.72 4.19 29.33
CA GLN A 200 9.28 5.53 29.34
C GLN A 200 10.02 5.82 28.02
N SER A 201 10.82 4.88 27.53
CA SER A 201 11.50 5.00 26.23
C SER A 201 10.50 5.17 25.09
N MET A 202 9.41 4.37 25.08
CA MET A 202 8.33 4.54 24.11
C MET A 202 7.73 5.95 24.17
N ARG A 203 7.39 6.46 25.35
CA ARG A 203 6.79 7.80 25.50
C ARG A 203 7.71 8.90 24.94
N VAL A 204 9.01 8.82 25.24
CA VAL A 204 9.98 9.79 24.71
C VAL A 204 10.07 9.69 23.19
N ALA A 205 10.15 8.47 22.64
CA ALA A 205 10.18 8.25 21.20
C ALA A 205 8.90 8.73 20.49
N THR A 206 7.74 8.51 21.11
CA THR A 206 6.44 9.02 20.62
C THR A 206 6.46 10.54 20.54
N GLN A 207 6.95 11.24 21.59
CA GLN A 207 7.04 12.70 21.55
C GLN A 207 7.96 13.18 20.42
N VAL A 208 9.12 12.54 20.24
CA VAL A 208 10.06 12.86 19.15
C VAL A 208 9.40 12.70 17.78
N ALA A 209 8.59 11.66 17.59
CA ALA A 209 7.84 11.45 16.35
C ALA A 209 6.73 12.48 16.15
N GLU A 210 5.98 12.83 17.20
CA GLU A 210 4.93 13.87 17.17
C GLU A 210 5.50 15.24 16.78
N ASP A 211 6.61 15.63 17.39
CA ASP A 211 7.29 16.90 17.10
C ASP A 211 7.77 16.92 15.64
N ALA A 212 8.39 15.84 15.16
CA ALA A 212 8.86 15.74 13.78
C ALA A 212 7.73 15.78 12.75
N VAL A 213 6.58 15.15 13.01
CA VAL A 213 5.40 15.24 12.14
C VAL A 213 4.82 16.65 12.16
N THR A 214 4.76 17.29 13.32
CA THR A 214 4.30 18.68 13.45
C THR A 214 5.17 19.64 12.64
N ASP A 215 6.49 19.51 12.76
CA ASP A 215 7.47 20.30 11.98
C ASP A 215 7.43 19.99 10.49
N TYR A 216 7.04 18.78 10.10
CA TYR A 216 6.87 18.40 8.71
C TYR A 216 5.59 18.99 8.12
N MET A 217 4.47 18.96 8.84
CA MET A 217 3.22 19.62 8.42
C MET A 217 3.41 21.13 8.26
N LYS A 218 4.04 21.78 9.24
CA LYS A 218 4.35 23.22 9.16
C LYS A 218 5.21 23.54 7.94
N TRP A 219 6.22 22.72 7.68
CA TRP A 219 7.05 22.86 6.48
C TRP A 219 6.26 22.66 5.19
N ILE A 220 5.32 21.70 5.13
CA ILE A 220 4.43 21.55 3.97
C ILE A 220 3.61 22.84 3.77
N GLU A 221 3.00 23.35 4.84
CA GLU A 221 2.13 24.53 4.80
C GLU A 221 2.89 25.81 4.40
N GLU A 222 4.05 26.04 5.00
CA GLU A 222 4.82 27.29 4.85
C GLU A 222 5.73 27.30 3.63
N GLU A 223 6.28 26.16 3.20
CA GLU A 223 7.27 26.09 2.12
C GLU A 223 6.76 25.38 0.86
N MET A 224 6.01 24.28 1.00
CA MET A 224 5.61 23.45 -0.14
C MET A 224 4.29 23.88 -0.77
N LEU A 225 3.30 24.24 0.03
CA LEU A 225 1.99 24.70 -0.44
C LEU A 225 2.12 25.96 -1.32
N PRO A 226 2.94 26.97 -1.00
CA PRO A 226 3.12 28.15 -1.84
C PRO A 226 3.73 27.87 -3.22
N ILE A 227 4.53 26.82 -3.36
CA ILE A 227 5.14 26.40 -4.64
C ILE A 227 4.38 25.27 -5.34
N SER A 228 3.29 24.78 -4.73
CA SER A 228 2.52 23.66 -5.26
C SER A 228 1.73 24.04 -6.51
N ASN A 229 1.48 23.06 -7.39
CA ASN A 229 0.72 23.24 -8.62
C ASN A 229 -0.58 22.39 -8.63
N MET A 230 -1.45 22.61 -9.62
CA MET A 230 -2.69 21.86 -9.81
C MET A 230 -2.54 20.66 -10.77
N ASP A 231 -1.32 20.37 -11.22
CA ASP A 231 -1.03 19.27 -12.14
C ASP A 231 -0.98 17.96 -11.36
N PHE A 232 -2.16 17.43 -10.97
CA PHE A 232 -2.31 16.13 -10.28
C PHE A 232 -2.56 14.95 -11.22
N ALA A 233 -2.96 15.23 -12.46
CA ALA A 233 -3.29 14.20 -13.44
C ALA A 233 -2.01 13.57 -14.00
N ILE A 234 -1.97 12.24 -14.06
CA ILE A 234 -0.78 11.50 -14.53
C ILE A 234 -0.63 11.46 -16.06
N GLY A 235 -1.62 12.00 -16.78
CA GLY A 235 -1.70 11.98 -18.24
C GLY A 235 -2.28 10.69 -18.82
N GLU A 236 -2.90 10.81 -19.99
CA GLU A 236 -3.59 9.72 -20.70
C GLU A 236 -2.65 8.55 -21.03
N GLU A 237 -1.45 8.82 -21.58
CA GLU A 237 -0.51 7.78 -21.97
C GLU A 237 -0.12 6.88 -20.80
N LEU A 238 0.30 7.47 -19.67
CA LEU A 238 0.66 6.67 -18.49
C LEU A 238 -0.57 5.93 -17.94
N PHE A 239 -1.75 6.57 -17.94
CA PHE A 239 -2.97 5.95 -17.46
C PHE A 239 -3.37 4.73 -18.31
N ASN A 240 -3.32 4.83 -19.64
CA ASN A 240 -3.58 3.72 -20.55
C ASN A 240 -2.58 2.57 -20.37
N GLN A 241 -1.31 2.86 -20.09
CA GLN A 241 -0.33 1.82 -19.76
C GLN A 241 -0.65 1.12 -18.44
N ILE A 242 -1.15 1.85 -17.43
CA ILE A 242 -1.62 1.27 -16.16
C ILE A 242 -2.82 0.36 -16.41
N LEU A 243 -3.83 0.80 -17.17
CA LEU A 243 -4.98 -0.04 -17.53
C LEU A 243 -4.53 -1.35 -18.21
N LYS A 244 -3.62 -1.25 -19.17
CA LYS A 244 -3.13 -2.40 -19.93
C LYS A 244 -2.25 -3.34 -19.12
N ARG A 245 -1.30 -2.82 -18.35
CA ARG A 245 -0.23 -3.63 -17.72
C ARG A 245 -0.49 -3.97 -16.27
N GLU A 246 -1.09 -3.06 -15.51
CA GLU A 246 -1.38 -3.26 -14.10
C GLU A 246 -2.76 -3.90 -13.92
N HIS A 247 -3.77 -3.37 -14.62
CA HIS A 247 -5.14 -3.92 -14.56
C HIS A 247 -5.43 -5.00 -15.59
N GLN A 248 -4.51 -5.25 -16.53
CA GLN A 248 -4.66 -6.26 -17.59
C GLN A 248 -5.97 -6.12 -18.38
N LEU A 249 -6.39 -4.87 -18.60
CA LEU A 249 -7.59 -4.52 -19.36
C LEU A 249 -7.26 -4.36 -20.84
N ASP A 250 -8.15 -4.89 -21.69
CA ASP A 250 -8.10 -4.72 -23.15
C ASP A 250 -8.92 -3.50 -23.61
N MET A 251 -8.96 -2.45 -22.77
CA MET A 251 -9.64 -1.21 -23.06
C MET A 251 -8.81 -0.02 -22.60
N ASP A 252 -8.89 1.09 -23.34
CA ASP A 252 -8.27 2.35 -22.95
C ASP A 252 -9.16 3.19 -22.03
N SER A 253 -8.68 4.38 -21.66
CA SER A 253 -9.38 5.27 -20.74
C SER A 253 -10.69 5.83 -21.30
N GLU A 254 -10.81 6.00 -22.61
CA GLU A 254 -12.03 6.51 -23.25
C GLU A 254 -13.09 5.41 -23.26
N GLU A 255 -12.71 4.20 -23.69
CA GLU A 255 -13.58 3.03 -23.70
C GLU A 255 -14.08 2.67 -22.29
N LEU A 256 -13.18 2.74 -21.30
CA LEU A 256 -13.50 2.52 -19.89
C LEU A 256 -14.46 3.59 -19.34
N LEU A 257 -14.25 4.86 -19.68
CA LEU A 257 -15.15 5.95 -19.28
C LEU A 257 -16.54 5.75 -19.88
N ASP A 258 -16.59 5.36 -21.14
CA ASP A 258 -17.84 5.08 -21.85
C ASP A 258 -18.59 3.89 -21.25
N LEU A 259 -17.89 2.81 -20.91
CA LEU A 259 -18.45 1.69 -20.17
C LEU A 259 -19.02 2.17 -18.83
N GLY A 260 -18.25 2.91 -18.04
CA GLY A 260 -18.69 3.45 -16.76
C GLY A 260 -19.95 4.31 -16.87
N ARG A 261 -20.01 5.21 -17.87
CA ARG A 261 -21.18 6.06 -18.12
C ARG A 261 -22.41 5.27 -18.56
N ARG A 262 -22.25 4.19 -19.32
CA ARG A 262 -23.36 3.31 -19.72
C ARG A 262 -23.89 2.53 -18.52
N GLU A 263 -23.01 1.90 -17.76
CA GLU A 263 -23.40 1.10 -16.59
C GLU A 263 -23.99 1.97 -15.47
N TYR A 264 -23.48 3.18 -15.26
CA TYR A 264 -24.07 4.14 -14.32
C TYR A 264 -25.52 4.47 -14.70
N ARG A 265 -25.78 4.80 -15.97
CA ARG A 265 -27.15 5.09 -16.44
C ARG A 265 -28.07 3.88 -16.34
N ARG A 266 -27.57 2.68 -16.68
CA ARG A 266 -28.34 1.43 -16.57
C ARG A 266 -28.73 1.14 -15.13
N THR A 267 -27.77 1.19 -14.21
CA THR A 267 -27.98 0.85 -12.79
C THR A 267 -28.85 1.88 -12.07
N ILE A 268 -28.73 3.18 -12.36
CA ILE A 268 -29.66 4.20 -11.84
C ILE A 268 -31.09 3.92 -12.31
N LYS A 269 -31.28 3.61 -13.60
CA LYS A 269 -32.62 3.26 -14.11
C LYS A 269 -33.20 2.02 -13.42
N GLU A 270 -32.38 0.97 -13.23
CA GLU A 270 -32.80 -0.25 -12.53
C GLU A 270 -33.15 0.01 -11.06
N LEU A 271 -32.39 0.88 -10.38
CA LEU A 271 -32.70 1.32 -9.02
C LEU A 271 -34.02 2.07 -8.96
N GLU A 272 -34.27 3.01 -9.87
CA GLU A 272 -35.53 3.75 -9.96
C GLU A 272 -36.74 2.84 -10.28
N ASP A 273 -36.60 1.93 -11.25
CA ASP A 273 -37.64 0.95 -11.61
C ASP A 273 -37.95 0.03 -10.44
N THR A 274 -36.93 -0.38 -9.68
CA THR A 274 -37.09 -1.20 -8.48
C THR A 274 -37.74 -0.41 -7.35
N ALA A 275 -37.33 0.84 -7.12
CA ALA A 275 -37.94 1.72 -6.13
C ALA A 275 -39.44 1.92 -6.38
N ARG A 276 -39.83 2.18 -7.64
CA ARG A 276 -41.25 2.32 -8.04
C ARG A 276 -42.09 1.08 -7.75
N ARG A 277 -41.49 -0.13 -7.79
CA ARG A 277 -42.17 -1.38 -7.43
C ARG A 277 -42.34 -1.56 -5.92
N VAL A 278 -41.47 -0.96 -5.11
CA VAL A 278 -41.47 -1.07 -3.65
C VAL A 278 -42.31 0.03 -2.99
N SER A 279 -42.28 1.25 -3.52
CA SER A 279 -43.05 2.39 -3.02
C SER A 279 -43.41 3.33 -4.15
N SER A 280 -44.67 3.78 -4.17
CA SER A 280 -45.15 4.84 -5.06
C SER A 280 -44.90 6.26 -4.52
N GLU A 281 -44.41 6.39 -3.27
CA GLU A 281 -44.24 7.68 -2.58
C GLU A 281 -42.77 8.10 -2.46
N LEU A 282 -41.87 7.13 -2.26
CA LEU A 282 -40.45 7.38 -2.01
C LEU A 282 -39.60 7.19 -3.28
N SER A 283 -38.61 8.07 -3.47
CA SER A 283 -37.53 7.83 -4.43
C SER A 283 -36.64 6.67 -3.98
N TRP A 284 -35.73 6.21 -4.86
CA TRP A 284 -34.78 5.17 -4.47
C TRP A 284 -33.87 5.64 -3.33
N GLU A 285 -33.48 6.92 -3.28
CA GLU A 285 -32.72 7.50 -2.18
C GLU A 285 -33.51 7.47 -0.87
N GLY A 286 -34.77 7.90 -0.90
CA GLY A 286 -35.64 7.90 0.29
C GLY A 286 -35.91 6.47 0.81
N LEU A 287 -36.03 5.50 -0.09
CA LEU A 287 -36.09 4.09 0.28
C LEU A 287 -34.81 3.60 0.94
N ILE A 288 -33.64 3.95 0.39
CA ILE A 288 -32.36 3.60 0.99
C ILE A 288 -32.23 4.23 2.39
N ASP A 289 -32.61 5.49 2.57
CA ASP A 289 -32.54 6.14 3.88
C ASP A 289 -33.47 5.49 4.91
N ARG A 290 -34.66 5.04 4.49
CA ARG A 290 -35.54 4.23 5.34
C ARG A 290 -34.95 2.85 5.64
N LEU A 291 -34.41 2.16 4.63
CA LEU A 291 -33.84 0.81 4.78
C LEU A 291 -32.58 0.82 5.65
N LYS A 292 -31.80 1.89 5.63
CA LYS A 292 -30.66 2.09 6.56
C LYS A 292 -31.07 2.14 8.03
N LEU A 293 -32.36 2.26 8.35
CA LEU A 293 -32.87 2.15 9.73
C LEU A 293 -33.27 0.71 10.10
N GLN A 294 -33.28 -0.19 9.12
CA GLN A 294 -33.65 -1.60 9.28
C GLN A 294 -32.39 -2.46 9.28
N HIS A 295 -31.70 -2.48 10.41
CA HIS A 295 -30.54 -3.33 10.64
C HIS A 295 -30.63 -3.99 12.02
N PRO A 296 -30.00 -5.15 12.23
CA PRO A 296 -29.88 -5.74 13.56
C PRO A 296 -29.18 -4.78 14.53
N THR A 297 -29.44 -4.95 15.82
CA THR A 297 -28.69 -4.21 16.85
C THR A 297 -27.23 -4.66 16.90
N ASN A 298 -26.36 -3.86 17.53
CA ASN A 298 -24.95 -4.22 17.71
C ASN A 298 -24.77 -5.59 18.41
N SER A 299 -25.69 -5.97 19.31
CA SER A 299 -25.67 -7.26 20.01
C SER A 299 -26.10 -8.44 19.14
N GLU A 300 -26.91 -8.20 18.12
CA GLU A 300 -27.47 -9.24 17.25
C GLU A 300 -26.69 -9.40 15.95
N LEU A 301 -25.92 -8.37 15.56
CA LEU A 301 -25.24 -8.29 14.26
C LEU A 301 -24.45 -9.56 13.92
N VAL A 302 -23.66 -10.09 14.86
CA VAL A 302 -22.83 -11.28 14.60
C VAL A 302 -23.69 -12.52 14.34
N GLN A 303 -24.73 -12.73 15.15
CA GLN A 303 -25.61 -13.88 14.99
C GLN A 303 -26.43 -13.76 13.70
N TYR A 304 -26.96 -12.57 13.41
CA TYR A 304 -27.71 -12.29 12.19
C TYR A 304 -26.90 -12.63 10.94
N TYR A 305 -25.62 -12.26 10.88
CA TYR A 305 -24.74 -12.64 9.77
C TYR A 305 -24.44 -14.15 9.72
N ALA A 306 -24.28 -14.80 10.89
CA ALA A 306 -24.01 -16.23 10.95
C ALA A 306 -25.21 -17.06 10.47
N ASP A 307 -26.43 -16.57 10.65
CA ASP A 307 -27.65 -17.25 10.24
C ASP A 307 -27.94 -17.09 8.72
N GLU A 308 -27.39 -16.06 8.07
CA GLU A 308 -27.57 -15.77 6.64
C GLU A 308 -26.48 -16.38 5.72
N MET A 309 -25.37 -16.88 6.28
CA MET A 309 -24.27 -17.53 5.54
C MET A 309 -24.35 -19.06 5.57
#